data_AF-A0A7C8I5B2-F1
#
_entry.id   AF-A0A7C8I5B2-F1
#
_cell.length_a   1.000
_cell.length_b   1.000
_cell.length_c   1.000
_cell.angle_alpha   90.00
_cell.angle_beta   90.00
_cell.angle_gamma   90.00
#
_symmetry.space_group_name_H-M   'P 1'
#
loop_
_entity.id
_entity.type
_entity.pdbx_description
1 polymer ?
#
loop_
_entity_poly.entity_id
_entity_poly.type
_entity_poly.pdbx_seq_one_letter_code
_entity_poly.pdbx_strand_id
1 'polypeptide(L)'
;MFTRPTSMPPQSPLLQLPREIRDEIYAYYVYTEDGYHHSPITGKLHTADNQPIDLSLMYTCRLIASEFSGVALRHNRITFTTIPQDESRKAERFSHLLEEHKRALMQLVALAAPCVTPRILETLRVDRSGHVLLDGLVKLDAPASRAEIQNGIFDYSDDELESTHYQLLQDMLPLISAEPGFHRSIAEQERDQGGPKDSSRSTRVTESSLLELLELKPVLWSIPSEDELTTMSPLLPRTIEESRGIEASSEGHRLKLFFLATTAAIRFLTRLTDHSRSQVRHILILEDRISIGFPEQHAQGLVPFFKEKSNLTVERRVNI
;
A
#
# COMPACT_ATOMS: atom_id res chain seq x y z
N MET A 1 -61.86 -33.21 -32.90
CA MET A 1 -61.05 -32.85 -31.71
C MET A 1 -59.60 -33.16 -32.08
N PHE A 2 -58.84 -32.19 -32.58
CA PHE A 2 -57.45 -32.40 -33.00
C PHE A 2 -56.53 -32.14 -31.80
N THR A 3 -55.96 -33.21 -31.24
CA THR A 3 -54.87 -33.12 -30.27
C THR A 3 -53.61 -32.67 -31.00
N ARG A 4 -53.21 -31.41 -30.81
CA ARG A 4 -51.87 -30.93 -31.19
C ARG A 4 -50.84 -31.72 -30.39
N PRO A 5 -49.81 -32.32 -31.02
CA PRO A 5 -48.65 -32.76 -30.28
C PRO A 5 -47.96 -31.51 -29.74
N THR A 6 -47.88 -31.38 -28.42
CA THR A 6 -46.95 -30.48 -27.74
C THR A 6 -45.54 -30.98 -28.03
N SER A 7 -44.98 -30.57 -29.17
CA SER A 7 -43.55 -30.69 -29.42
C SER A 7 -42.83 -29.86 -28.36
N MET A 8 -42.14 -30.52 -27.42
CA MET A 8 -41.20 -29.80 -26.55
C MET A 8 -40.23 -29.02 -27.45
N PRO A 9 -39.98 -27.74 -27.17
CA PRO A 9 -39.00 -26.97 -27.93
C PRO A 9 -37.68 -27.73 -27.91
N PRO A 10 -36.94 -27.80 -29.04
CA PRO A 10 -35.66 -28.49 -29.07
C PRO A 10 -34.75 -27.89 -28.00
N GLN A 11 -34.30 -28.74 -27.07
CA GLN A 11 -33.29 -28.35 -26.09
C GLN A 11 -32.03 -27.91 -26.85
N SER A 12 -31.41 -26.82 -26.39
CA SER A 12 -30.16 -26.32 -26.97
C SER A 12 -29.13 -27.45 -27.04
N PRO A 13 -28.47 -27.68 -28.19
CA PRO A 13 -27.42 -28.70 -28.32
C PRO A 13 -26.30 -28.54 -27.29
N LEU A 14 -25.95 -27.29 -26.93
CA LEU A 14 -24.98 -26.99 -25.89
C LEU A 14 -25.39 -27.55 -24.53
N LEU A 15 -26.68 -27.47 -24.18
CA LEU A 15 -27.22 -27.94 -22.91
C LEU A 15 -27.43 -29.46 -22.86
N GLN A 16 -27.32 -30.15 -23.99
CA GLN A 16 -27.35 -31.61 -24.07
C GLN A 16 -25.97 -32.24 -23.79
N LEU A 17 -24.90 -31.46 -23.90
CA LEU A 17 -23.54 -31.93 -23.61
C LEU A 17 -23.37 -32.19 -22.09
N PRO A 18 -22.49 -33.13 -21.68
CA PRO A 18 -22.10 -33.28 -20.28
C PRO A 18 -21.52 -31.99 -19.69
N ARG A 19 -21.62 -31.83 -18.37
CA ARG A 19 -21.21 -30.61 -17.65
C ARG A 19 -19.74 -30.28 -17.90
N GLU A 20 -18.89 -31.29 -17.92
CA GLU A 20 -17.45 -31.20 -18.12
C GLU A 20 -17.13 -30.60 -19.49
N ILE A 21 -17.81 -31.05 -20.54
CA ILE A 21 -17.63 -30.52 -21.90
C ILE A 21 -18.13 -29.09 -22.00
N ARG A 22 -19.24 -28.75 -21.31
CA ARG A 22 -19.70 -27.36 -21.24
C ARG A 22 -18.67 -26.47 -20.55
N ASP A 23 -18.03 -26.95 -19.48
CA ASP A 23 -16.98 -26.20 -18.77
C ASP A 23 -15.76 -25.93 -19.64
N GLU A 24 -15.32 -26.90 -20.43
CA GLU A 24 -14.25 -26.69 -21.42
C GLU A 24 -14.65 -25.67 -22.50
N ILE A 25 -15.90 -25.74 -22.98
CA ILE A 25 -16.43 -24.75 -23.94
C ILE A 25 -16.46 -23.35 -23.31
N TYR A 26 -16.88 -23.23 -22.05
CA TYR A 26 -16.92 -21.95 -21.34
C TYR A 26 -15.53 -21.40 -21.12
N ALA A 27 -14.57 -22.24 -20.73
CA ALA A 27 -13.17 -21.87 -20.58
C ALA A 27 -12.61 -21.36 -21.91
N TYR A 28 -12.83 -22.09 -23.01
CA TYR A 28 -12.40 -21.69 -24.34
C TYR A 28 -13.04 -20.38 -24.79
N TYR A 29 -14.32 -20.17 -24.51
CA TYR A 29 -15.06 -18.95 -24.90
C TYR A 29 -14.44 -17.68 -24.30
N VAL A 30 -14.01 -17.74 -23.04
CA VAL A 30 -13.47 -16.57 -22.33
C VAL A 30 -11.95 -16.46 -22.41
N TYR A 31 -11.28 -17.47 -22.94
CA TYR A 31 -9.82 -17.54 -22.96
C TYR A 31 -9.23 -16.48 -23.87
N THR A 32 -8.20 -15.79 -23.36
CA THR A 32 -7.35 -14.90 -24.14
C THR A 32 -5.89 -15.26 -23.89
N GLU A 33 -5.08 -15.32 -24.96
CA GLU A 33 -3.68 -15.75 -24.87
C GLU A 33 -2.84 -14.87 -23.92
N ASP A 34 -3.04 -13.56 -23.98
CA ASP A 34 -2.38 -12.59 -23.09
C ASP A 34 -3.09 -12.42 -21.73
N GLY A 35 -4.23 -13.07 -21.55
CA GLY A 35 -5.11 -12.87 -20.40
C GLY A 35 -5.86 -11.54 -20.45
N TYR A 36 -6.24 -11.04 -19.28
CA TYR A 36 -6.95 -9.78 -19.11
C TYR A 36 -6.03 -8.71 -18.52
N HIS A 37 -6.32 -7.47 -18.86
CA HIS A 37 -5.61 -6.30 -18.36
C HIS A 37 -6.57 -5.47 -17.52
N HIS A 38 -6.10 -5.03 -16.35
CA HIS A 38 -6.84 -4.12 -15.50
C HIS A 38 -6.54 -2.67 -15.91
N SER A 39 -7.59 -1.88 -16.15
CA SER A 39 -7.47 -0.43 -16.37
C SER A 39 -7.53 0.30 -15.03
N PRO A 40 -6.44 0.93 -14.56
CA PRO A 40 -6.46 1.64 -13.28
C PRO A 40 -7.44 2.82 -13.24
N ILE A 41 -7.74 3.41 -14.41
CA ILE A 41 -8.64 4.55 -14.57
C ILE A 41 -10.10 4.09 -14.42
N THR A 42 -10.52 3.09 -15.19
CA THR A 42 -11.92 2.65 -15.21
C THR A 42 -12.24 1.63 -14.12
N GLY A 43 -11.21 0.97 -13.56
CA GLY A 43 -11.35 -0.17 -12.64
C GLY A 43 -11.90 -1.44 -13.32
N LYS A 44 -11.94 -1.48 -14.65
CA LYS A 44 -12.48 -2.60 -15.43
C LYS A 44 -11.38 -3.45 -16.06
N LEU A 45 -11.73 -4.70 -16.35
CA LEU A 45 -10.91 -5.61 -17.12
C LEU A 45 -11.21 -5.50 -18.62
N HIS A 46 -10.17 -5.64 -19.44
CA HIS A 46 -10.22 -5.66 -20.90
C HIS A 46 -9.24 -6.70 -21.45
N THR A 47 -9.37 -7.05 -22.72
CA THR A 47 -8.38 -7.86 -23.43
C THR A 47 -7.14 -7.04 -23.76
N ALA A 48 -6.05 -7.68 -24.21
CA ALA A 48 -4.83 -6.99 -24.63
C ALA A 48 -5.06 -5.94 -25.73
N ASP A 49 -6.05 -6.16 -26.60
CA ASP A 49 -6.46 -5.22 -27.67
C ASP A 49 -7.42 -4.10 -27.19
N ASN A 50 -7.51 -3.87 -25.87
CA ASN A 50 -8.42 -2.92 -25.25
C ASN A 50 -9.91 -3.16 -25.51
N GLN A 51 -10.30 -4.39 -25.85
CA GLN A 51 -11.72 -4.73 -26.03
C GLN A 51 -12.36 -5.16 -24.70
N PRO A 52 -13.67 -4.89 -24.51
CA PRO A 52 -14.42 -5.46 -23.40
C PRO A 52 -14.36 -7.00 -23.43
N ILE A 53 -14.39 -7.63 -22.25
CA ILE A 53 -14.52 -9.08 -22.16
C ILE A 53 -15.90 -9.49 -22.70
N ASP A 54 -15.92 -10.38 -23.69
CA ASP A 54 -17.16 -10.94 -24.20
C ASP A 54 -17.77 -11.88 -23.16
N LEU A 55 -18.92 -11.48 -22.62
CA LEU A 55 -19.72 -12.26 -21.67
C LEU A 55 -21.12 -12.54 -22.22
N SER A 56 -21.35 -12.37 -23.54
CA SER A 56 -22.68 -12.52 -24.15
C SER A 56 -23.30 -13.89 -23.88
N LEU A 57 -22.49 -14.96 -23.87
CA LEU A 57 -22.95 -16.31 -23.55
C LEU A 57 -23.54 -16.42 -22.12
N MET A 58 -22.98 -15.70 -21.15
CA MET A 58 -23.49 -15.69 -19.77
C MET A 58 -24.92 -15.14 -19.68
N TYR A 59 -25.33 -14.28 -20.62
CA TYR A 59 -26.63 -13.62 -20.60
C TYR A 59 -27.73 -14.36 -21.37
N THR A 60 -27.45 -15.52 -21.96
CA THR A 60 -28.44 -16.24 -22.77
C THR A 60 -29.51 -16.94 -21.93
N CYS A 61 -29.15 -17.56 -20.79
CA CYS A 61 -30.10 -18.17 -19.87
C CYS A 61 -29.53 -18.33 -18.45
N ARG A 62 -30.41 -18.53 -17.46
CA ARG A 62 -30.01 -18.65 -16.04
C ARG A 62 -29.07 -19.81 -15.75
N LEU A 63 -29.26 -20.95 -16.43
CA LEU A 63 -28.40 -22.12 -16.25
C LEU A 63 -26.96 -21.80 -16.68
N ILE A 64 -26.80 -21.26 -17.89
CA ILE A 64 -25.49 -20.83 -18.38
C ILE A 64 -24.92 -19.75 -17.45
N ALA A 65 -25.71 -18.75 -17.06
CA ALA A 65 -25.25 -17.72 -16.12
C ALA A 65 -24.67 -18.30 -14.81
N SER A 66 -25.35 -19.28 -14.21
CA SER A 66 -24.87 -19.94 -12.99
C SER A 66 -23.60 -20.76 -13.22
N GLU A 67 -23.55 -21.47 -14.35
CA GLU A 67 -22.46 -22.36 -14.73
C GLU A 67 -21.19 -21.61 -15.15
N PHE A 68 -21.37 -20.44 -15.77
CA PHE A 68 -20.32 -19.57 -16.32
C PHE A 68 -19.73 -18.62 -15.27
N SER A 69 -20.37 -18.52 -14.09
CA SER A 69 -19.98 -17.62 -13.02
C SER A 69 -18.53 -17.87 -12.60
N GLY A 70 -17.67 -16.86 -12.77
CA GLY A 70 -16.27 -16.93 -12.38
C GLY A 70 -15.33 -17.62 -13.36
N VAL A 71 -15.84 -18.21 -14.45
CA VAL A 71 -15.00 -18.94 -15.43
C VAL A 71 -13.94 -18.02 -16.03
N ALA A 72 -14.32 -16.78 -16.37
CA ALA A 72 -13.42 -15.77 -16.91
C ALA A 72 -12.21 -15.47 -16.00
N LEU A 73 -12.45 -15.29 -14.70
CA LEU A 73 -11.41 -14.97 -13.70
C LEU A 73 -10.54 -16.19 -13.33
N ARG A 74 -11.10 -17.40 -13.48
CA ARG A 74 -10.42 -18.65 -13.13
C ARG A 74 -9.41 -19.08 -14.19
N HIS A 75 -9.70 -18.83 -15.46
CA HIS A 75 -8.90 -19.32 -16.59
C HIS A 75 -7.96 -18.26 -17.18
N ASN A 76 -8.21 -16.97 -16.92
CA ASN A 76 -7.36 -15.91 -17.43
C ASN A 76 -6.53 -15.27 -16.33
N ARG A 77 -5.25 -15.06 -16.64
CA ARG A 77 -4.36 -14.22 -15.83
C ARG A 77 -4.81 -12.76 -15.93
N ILE A 78 -4.77 -12.05 -14.81
CA ILE A 78 -5.10 -10.62 -14.75
C ILE A 78 -3.81 -9.83 -14.55
N THR A 79 -3.50 -8.95 -15.51
CA THR A 79 -2.32 -8.10 -15.53
C THR A 79 -2.65 -6.72 -14.98
N PHE A 80 -1.87 -6.26 -14.01
CA PHE A 80 -1.92 -4.92 -13.44
C PHE A 80 -0.64 -4.17 -13.81
N THR A 81 -0.80 -2.90 -14.19
CA THR A 81 0.31 -1.98 -14.47
C THR A 81 0.25 -0.79 -13.51
N THR A 82 1.34 -0.01 -13.46
CA THR A 82 1.41 1.19 -12.62
C THR A 82 0.29 2.18 -12.96
N ILE A 83 -0.22 2.86 -11.93
CA ILE A 83 -1.38 3.76 -12.09
C ILE A 83 -0.92 5.00 -12.86
N PRO A 84 -1.61 5.40 -13.95
CA PRO A 84 -1.14 6.47 -14.84
C PRO A 84 -1.16 7.88 -14.22
N GLN A 85 -0.58 8.82 -14.97
CA GLN A 85 -0.09 10.15 -14.54
C GLN A 85 -1.13 11.08 -13.88
N ASP A 86 -2.43 10.89 -14.08
CA ASP A 86 -3.45 11.76 -13.48
C ASP A 86 -3.43 11.72 -11.95
N GLU A 87 -2.87 10.65 -11.37
CA GLU A 87 -2.64 10.49 -9.93
C GLU A 87 -1.19 10.82 -9.49
N SER A 88 -0.32 11.27 -10.41
CA SER A 88 1.11 11.57 -10.11
C SER A 88 1.26 12.67 -9.08
N ARG A 89 0.44 13.72 -9.13
CA ARG A 89 0.46 14.80 -8.13
C ARG A 89 0.06 14.29 -6.74
N LYS A 90 -0.90 13.38 -6.70
CA LYS A 90 -1.33 12.74 -5.45
C LYS A 90 -0.24 11.83 -4.91
N ALA A 91 0.41 11.07 -5.79
CA ALA A 91 1.54 10.23 -5.45
C ALA A 91 2.70 11.06 -4.89
N GLU A 92 3.11 12.13 -5.56
CA GLU A 92 4.15 13.06 -5.09
C GLU A 92 3.79 13.66 -3.72
N ARG A 93 2.55 14.16 -3.56
CA ARG A 93 2.09 14.71 -2.28
C ARG A 93 2.12 13.67 -1.17
N PHE A 94 1.65 12.45 -1.44
CA PHE A 94 1.67 11.38 -0.45
C PHE A 94 3.09 10.95 -0.09
N SER A 95 3.98 10.82 -1.07
CA SER A 95 5.39 10.52 -0.85
C SER A 95 6.05 11.56 0.04
N HIS A 96 5.80 12.85 -0.22
CA HIS A 96 6.31 13.92 0.62
C HIS A 96 5.78 13.83 2.06
N LEU A 97 4.48 13.60 2.24
CA LEU A 97 3.88 13.46 3.57
C LEU A 97 4.41 12.23 4.32
N LEU A 98 4.73 11.12 3.63
CA LEU A 98 5.36 9.96 4.25
C LEU A 98 6.77 10.28 4.76
N GLU A 99 7.57 11.03 3.98
CA GLU A 99 8.89 11.47 4.40
C GLU A 99 8.85 12.45 5.57
N GLU A 100 7.94 13.42 5.54
CA GLU A 100 7.74 14.32 6.67
C GLU A 100 7.26 13.57 7.91
N HIS A 101 6.40 12.56 7.74
CA HIS A 101 5.97 11.72 8.84
C HIS A 101 7.13 10.91 9.43
N LYS A 102 7.94 10.24 8.59
CA LYS A 102 9.16 9.55 9.03
C LYS A 102 10.07 10.49 9.81
N ARG A 103 10.31 11.70 9.30
CA ARG A 103 11.14 12.72 9.95
C ARG A 103 10.58 13.18 11.29
N ALA A 104 9.27 13.37 11.39
CA ALA A 104 8.61 13.68 12.64
C ALA A 104 8.81 12.55 13.66
N LEU A 105 8.62 11.29 13.28
CA LEU A 105 8.84 10.14 14.16
C LEU A 105 10.30 10.07 14.66
N MET A 106 11.28 10.23 13.76
CA MET A 106 12.71 10.29 14.13
C MET A 106 13.00 11.40 15.15
N GLN A 107 12.44 12.59 14.92
CA GLN A 107 12.62 13.73 15.81
C GLN A 107 12.00 13.49 17.19
N LEU A 108 10.84 12.81 17.25
CA LEU A 108 10.18 12.46 18.51
C LEU A 108 11.00 11.46 19.31
N VAL A 109 11.56 10.44 18.67
CA VAL A 109 12.46 9.49 19.34
C VAL A 109 13.68 10.22 19.91
N ALA A 110 14.28 11.12 19.15
CA ALA A 110 15.44 11.89 19.61
C ALA A 110 15.11 12.80 20.82
N LEU A 111 13.96 13.49 20.80
CA LEU A 111 13.51 14.32 21.93
C LEU A 111 13.16 13.48 23.17
N ALA A 112 12.69 12.26 22.95
CA ALA A 112 12.40 11.28 23.99
C ALA A 112 13.59 10.37 24.30
N ALA A 113 14.83 10.77 23.98
CA ALA A 113 16.04 9.99 24.24
C ALA A 113 16.14 9.41 25.68
N PRO A 114 15.78 10.16 26.75
CA PRO A 114 15.80 9.60 28.11
C PRO A 114 14.83 8.43 28.34
N CYS A 115 13.81 8.30 27.50
CA CYS A 115 12.81 7.22 27.54
C CYS A 115 13.19 6.04 26.64
N VAL A 116 14.27 6.12 25.86
CA VAL A 116 14.79 4.99 25.07
C VAL A 116 15.56 4.06 26.01
N THR A 117 14.85 3.13 26.65
CA THR A 117 15.43 2.22 27.65
C THR A 117 15.93 0.91 27.04
N PRO A 118 16.95 0.25 27.65
CA PRO A 118 17.39 -1.08 27.21
C PRO A 118 16.25 -2.10 27.16
N ARG A 119 15.26 -1.99 28.05
CA ARG A 119 14.07 -2.85 28.08
C ARG A 119 13.25 -2.73 26.79
N ILE A 120 13.03 -1.51 26.30
CA ILE A 120 12.29 -1.27 25.04
C ILE A 120 13.08 -1.85 23.86
N LEU A 121 14.38 -1.58 23.80
CA LEU A 121 15.24 -2.07 22.72
C LEU A 121 15.26 -3.60 22.69
N GLU A 122 15.42 -4.26 23.84
CA GLU A 122 15.38 -5.73 23.91
C GLU A 122 14.00 -6.31 23.56
N THR A 123 12.91 -5.63 23.92
CA THR A 123 11.55 -6.04 23.52
C THR A 123 11.41 -6.06 22.00
N LEU A 124 11.90 -5.03 21.32
CA LEU A 124 11.86 -4.95 19.85
C LEU A 124 12.81 -5.95 19.18
N ARG A 125 13.89 -6.34 19.86
CA ARG A 125 14.93 -7.21 19.33
C ARG A 125 14.50 -8.66 19.19
N VAL A 126 13.58 -9.13 20.05
CA VAL A 126 13.05 -10.50 20.01
C VAL A 126 12.49 -10.84 18.63
N ASP A 127 11.77 -9.91 18.01
CA ASP A 127 11.10 -10.12 16.72
C ASP A 127 11.89 -9.56 15.53
N ARG A 128 13.02 -8.87 15.78
CA ARG A 128 13.77 -8.10 14.77
C ARG A 128 15.28 -8.24 14.91
N SER A 129 15.76 -9.45 15.19
CA SER A 129 17.19 -9.74 15.33
C SER A 129 17.97 -9.35 14.06
N GLY A 130 19.06 -8.58 14.22
CA GLY A 130 19.94 -8.16 13.12
C GLY A 130 19.55 -6.85 12.44
N HIS A 131 18.61 -6.09 13.02
CA HIS A 131 18.29 -4.74 12.56
C HIS A 131 19.40 -3.76 12.98
N VAL A 132 20.03 -3.10 12.01
CA VAL A 132 21.24 -2.27 12.17
C VAL A 132 20.99 -1.10 13.11
N LEU A 133 19.91 -0.34 12.92
CA LEU A 133 19.56 0.76 13.84
C LEU A 133 19.38 0.25 15.28
N LEU A 134 18.65 -0.86 15.46
CA LEU A 134 18.38 -1.41 16.79
C LEU A 134 19.67 -1.90 17.46
N ASP A 135 20.53 -2.60 16.73
CA ASP A 135 21.84 -3.04 17.22
C ASP A 135 22.78 -1.85 17.51
N GLY A 136 22.65 -0.75 16.77
CA GLY A 136 23.36 0.51 17.03
C GLY A 136 22.90 1.17 18.33
N LEU A 137 21.59 1.29 18.53
CA LEU A 137 20.99 1.87 19.74
C LEU A 137 21.30 1.06 21.01
N VAL A 138 21.35 -0.28 20.91
CA VAL A 138 21.70 -1.17 22.04
C VAL A 138 23.16 -0.97 22.50
N LYS A 139 24.04 -0.51 21.61
CA LYS A 139 25.47 -0.29 21.93
C LYS A 139 25.73 1.06 22.60
N LEU A 140 24.75 1.96 22.66
CA LEU A 140 24.90 3.25 23.32
C LEU A 140 24.92 3.07 24.85
N ASP A 141 25.78 3.84 25.53
CA ASP A 141 25.79 3.87 26.99
C ASP A 141 24.49 4.51 27.50
N ALA A 142 23.81 3.86 28.45
CA ALA A 142 22.56 4.36 29.01
C ALA A 142 22.81 5.28 30.23
N PRO A 143 22.13 6.44 30.34
CA PRO A 143 21.20 7.01 29.36
C PRO A 143 21.94 7.70 28.20
N ALA A 144 21.57 7.34 26.97
CA ALA A 144 22.14 7.95 25.78
C ALA A 144 21.67 9.41 25.65
N SER A 145 22.59 10.29 25.24
CA SER A 145 22.25 11.68 24.95
C SER A 145 21.37 11.78 23.71
N ARG A 146 20.62 12.88 23.61
CA ARG A 146 19.84 13.21 22.40
C ARG A 146 20.72 13.16 21.14
N ALA A 147 21.96 13.67 21.21
CA ALA A 147 22.85 13.72 20.06
C ALA A 147 23.27 12.31 19.61
N GLU A 148 23.52 11.40 20.55
CA GLU A 148 23.86 10.00 20.24
C GLU A 148 22.67 9.25 19.61
N ILE A 149 21.46 9.42 20.17
CA ILE A 149 20.25 8.84 19.59
C ILE A 149 19.96 9.43 18.21
N GLN A 150 20.09 10.75 18.06
CA GLN A 150 19.89 11.43 16.79
C GLN A 150 20.88 10.93 15.74
N ASN A 151 22.17 10.95 16.02
CA ASN A 151 23.18 10.46 15.08
C ASN A 151 22.97 8.98 14.73
N GLY A 152 22.63 8.13 15.70
CA GLY A 152 22.26 6.74 15.41
C GLY A 152 21.08 6.63 14.42
N ILE A 153 20.00 7.36 14.66
CA ILE A 153 18.82 7.31 13.79
C ILE A 153 19.11 7.86 12.39
N PHE A 154 19.88 8.94 12.27
CA PHE A 154 20.17 9.60 10.99
C PHE A 154 21.33 8.96 10.20
N ASP A 155 22.33 8.36 10.86
CA ASP A 155 23.48 7.76 10.17
C ASP A 155 23.17 6.35 9.61
N TYR A 156 22.25 5.60 10.25
CA TYR A 156 21.89 4.26 9.79
C TYR A 156 20.75 4.24 8.75
N SER A 157 20.30 5.41 8.24
CA SER A 157 19.26 5.45 7.21
C SER A 157 19.72 4.92 5.85
N ASP A 158 21.03 4.91 5.59
CA ASP A 158 21.60 4.56 4.28
C ASP A 158 21.92 3.06 4.13
N ASP A 159 22.04 2.32 5.25
CA ASP A 159 22.48 0.91 5.27
C ASP A 159 21.32 -0.11 5.32
N GLU A 160 20.08 0.32 5.58
CA GLU A 160 18.89 -0.52 5.65
C GLU A 160 17.79 -0.07 4.69
N LEU A 161 16.89 -1.00 4.34
CA LEU A 161 15.68 -0.65 3.58
C LEU A 161 14.88 0.39 4.36
N GLU A 162 14.63 1.55 3.76
CA GLU A 162 13.97 2.70 4.42
C GLU A 162 12.65 2.31 5.12
N SER A 163 11.96 1.31 4.60
CA SER A 163 10.70 0.80 5.14
C SER A 163 10.83 0.04 6.44
N THR A 164 11.94 -0.68 6.63
CA THR A 164 12.22 -1.41 7.88
C THR A 164 12.50 -0.43 9.00
N HIS A 165 13.28 0.61 8.72
CA HIS A 165 13.51 1.73 9.62
C HIS A 165 12.19 2.46 9.94
N TYR A 166 11.38 2.79 8.93
CA TYR A 166 10.08 3.42 9.15
C TYR A 166 9.17 2.59 10.07
N GLN A 167 9.06 1.28 9.83
CA GLN A 167 8.27 0.37 10.68
C GLN A 167 8.87 0.20 12.08
N LEU A 168 10.19 0.30 12.25
CA LEU A 168 10.82 0.29 13.57
C LEU A 168 10.43 1.52 14.38
N LEU A 169 10.45 2.71 13.77
CA LEU A 169 10.04 3.94 14.43
C LEU A 169 8.57 3.88 14.86
N GLN A 170 7.68 3.36 14.01
CA GLN A 170 6.26 3.19 14.32
C GLN A 170 5.99 2.21 15.46
N ASP A 171 6.81 1.17 15.60
CA ASP A 171 6.66 0.17 16.67
C ASP A 171 7.31 0.62 17.98
N MET A 172 8.40 1.37 17.88
CA MET A 172 9.18 1.84 19.03
C MET A 172 8.49 2.98 19.78
N LEU A 173 7.91 3.95 19.06
CA LEU A 173 7.32 5.13 19.67
C LEU A 173 6.17 4.85 20.64
N PRO A 174 5.24 3.91 20.40
CA PRO A 174 4.23 3.52 21.38
C PRO A 174 4.81 2.96 22.69
N LEU A 175 5.98 2.30 22.62
CA LEU A 175 6.66 1.79 23.81
C LEU A 175 7.35 2.92 24.58
N ILE A 176 7.98 3.85 23.85
CA ILE A 176 8.62 5.05 24.42
C ILE A 176 7.57 5.96 25.08
N SER A 177 6.42 6.17 24.42
CA SER A 177 5.37 7.06 24.92
C SER A 177 4.72 6.55 26.21
N ALA A 178 4.82 5.25 26.48
CA ALA A 178 4.35 4.63 27.72
C ALA A 178 5.32 4.80 28.91
N GLU A 179 6.55 5.29 28.70
CA GLU A 179 7.53 5.47 29.77
C GLU A 179 7.20 6.68 30.66
N PRO A 180 7.37 6.57 32.00
CA PRO A 180 7.21 7.71 32.89
C PRO A 180 8.16 8.85 32.50
N GLY A 181 7.59 10.03 32.26
CA GLY A 181 8.37 11.21 31.94
C GLY A 181 8.51 11.51 30.45
N PHE A 182 7.93 10.70 29.55
CA PHE A 182 7.93 10.97 28.10
C PHE A 182 7.56 12.43 27.75
N HIS A 183 6.40 12.89 28.22
CA HIS A 183 5.95 14.27 27.99
C HIS A 183 6.89 15.33 28.60
N ARG A 184 7.50 15.02 29.75
CA ARG A 184 8.45 15.91 30.43
C ARG A 184 9.74 16.01 29.62
N SER A 185 10.28 14.88 29.15
CA SER A 185 11.50 14.82 28.35
C SER A 185 11.36 15.62 27.05
N ILE A 186 10.23 15.49 26.35
CA ILE A 186 9.95 16.31 25.16
C ILE A 186 9.93 17.80 25.52
N ALA A 187 9.16 18.18 26.55
CA ALA A 187 9.01 19.58 26.94
C ALA A 187 10.32 20.24 27.45
N GLU A 188 11.18 19.48 28.12
CA GLU A 188 12.49 19.96 28.61
C GLU A 188 13.48 20.13 27.44
N GLN A 189 13.56 19.15 26.54
CA GLN A 189 14.48 19.22 25.40
C GLN A 189 14.05 20.17 24.28
N GLU A 190 12.76 20.56 24.23
CA GLU A 190 12.31 21.69 23.41
C GLU A 190 12.76 23.04 23.98
N ARG A 191 12.86 23.20 25.32
CA ARG A 191 13.26 24.47 25.96
C ARG A 191 14.75 24.75 25.86
N ASP A 192 15.59 23.71 25.85
CA ASP A 192 17.04 23.83 25.69
C ASP A 192 17.47 24.32 24.30
N GLN A 193 16.55 24.38 23.32
CA GLN A 193 16.80 24.92 21.97
C GLN A 193 16.74 26.46 21.87
N GLY A 194 16.89 27.18 22.99
CA GLY A 194 16.90 28.65 23.05
C GLY A 194 18.14 29.33 22.42
N GLY A 195 18.45 29.03 21.15
CA GLY A 195 19.28 29.87 20.27
C GLY A 195 18.43 30.93 19.54
N PRO A 196 19.04 31.96 18.92
CA PRO A 196 18.31 33.15 18.45
C PRO A 196 17.19 32.76 17.50
N LYS A 197 16.01 33.36 17.72
CA LYS A 197 14.77 33.19 16.95
C LYS A 197 14.99 33.56 15.48
N ASP A 198 15.60 32.67 14.70
CA ASP A 198 15.42 32.72 13.26
C ASP A 198 14.00 32.25 12.94
N SER A 199 13.33 33.10 12.18
CA SER A 199 11.88 33.19 12.01
C SER A 199 11.28 32.07 11.15
N SER A 200 11.99 30.95 10.97
CA SER A 200 11.48 29.76 10.29
C SER A 200 10.82 28.82 11.29
N ARG A 201 9.54 29.11 11.59
CA ARG A 201 8.49 28.21 12.11
C ARG A 201 8.97 26.84 12.63
N SER A 202 9.54 26.82 13.84
CA SER A 202 9.47 25.63 14.69
C SER A 202 8.01 25.51 15.12
N THR A 203 7.27 24.59 14.50
CA THR A 203 5.93 24.22 14.93
C THR A 203 6.07 23.65 16.33
N ARG A 204 5.72 24.40 17.37
CA ARG A 204 5.64 23.88 18.74
C ARG A 204 4.75 22.65 18.71
N VAL A 205 5.31 21.48 18.99
CA VAL A 205 4.55 20.24 18.94
C VAL A 205 3.70 20.21 20.21
N THR A 206 2.39 20.41 20.05
CA THR A 206 1.49 20.31 21.21
C THR A 206 1.31 18.85 21.60
N GLU A 207 0.95 18.57 22.86
CA GLU A 207 0.67 17.21 23.32
C GLU A 207 -0.44 16.53 22.49
N SER A 208 -1.45 17.28 22.04
CA SER A 208 -2.48 16.78 21.10
C SER A 208 -1.85 16.38 19.77
N SER A 209 -0.98 17.23 19.21
CA SER A 209 -0.28 16.95 17.95
C SER A 209 0.65 15.72 18.05
N LEU A 210 1.24 15.45 19.22
CA LEU A 210 2.04 14.24 19.46
C LEU A 210 1.19 12.97 19.36
N LEU A 211 0.05 12.95 20.06
CA LEU A 211 -0.84 11.79 20.04
C LEU A 211 -1.42 11.56 18.65
N GLU A 212 -1.84 12.63 17.97
CA GLU A 212 -2.32 12.59 16.59
C GLU A 212 -1.26 12.04 15.61
N LEU A 213 0.02 12.41 15.80
CA LEU A 213 1.13 11.85 15.01
C LEU A 213 1.38 10.37 15.30
N LEU A 214 1.25 9.91 16.54
CA LEU A 214 1.42 8.50 16.90
C LEU A 214 0.27 7.62 16.41
N GLU A 215 -0.94 8.19 16.36
CA GLU A 215 -2.13 7.52 15.82
C GLU A 215 -2.11 7.47 14.29
N LEU A 216 -1.36 8.36 13.64
CA LEU A 216 -1.25 8.40 12.19
C LEU A 216 -0.50 7.17 11.66
N LYS A 217 -1.26 6.19 11.14
CA LYS A 217 -0.72 4.96 10.54
C LYS A 217 -1.09 4.87 9.06
N PRO A 218 -0.36 5.58 8.18
CA PRO A 218 -0.68 5.57 6.76
C PRO A 218 -0.50 4.17 6.18
N VAL A 219 -1.49 3.70 5.42
CA VAL A 219 -1.42 2.41 4.73
C VAL A 219 -0.59 2.57 3.47
N LEU A 220 0.67 2.14 3.56
CA LEU A 220 1.72 2.40 2.57
C LEU A 220 1.39 1.85 1.17
N TRP A 221 0.65 0.75 1.09
CA TRP A 221 0.30 0.09 -0.17
C TRP A 221 -1.06 0.51 -0.74
N SER A 222 -1.69 1.54 -0.17
CA SER A 222 -3.00 2.05 -0.62
C SER A 222 -2.87 3.41 -1.30
N ILE A 223 -3.84 3.75 -2.15
CA ILE A 223 -3.99 5.11 -2.65
C ILE A 223 -4.75 5.88 -1.57
N PRO A 224 -4.16 6.91 -0.94
CA PRO A 224 -4.87 7.70 0.05
C PRO A 224 -5.99 8.50 -0.62
N SER A 225 -7.07 8.70 0.11
CA SER A 225 -8.11 9.66 -0.20
C SER A 225 -7.62 11.10 -0.01
N GLU A 226 -8.30 12.06 -0.62
CA GLU A 226 -8.00 13.48 -0.40
C GLU A 226 -8.23 13.92 1.05
N ASP A 227 -9.18 13.28 1.74
CA ASP A 227 -9.44 13.52 3.16
C ASP A 227 -8.25 13.09 4.02
N GLU A 228 -7.73 11.88 3.81
CA GLU A 228 -6.53 11.38 4.48
C GLU A 228 -5.33 12.31 4.25
N LEU A 229 -5.08 12.75 3.02
CA LEU A 229 -4.00 13.69 2.72
C LEU A 229 -4.17 15.06 3.37
N THR A 230 -5.43 15.50 3.53
CA THR A 230 -5.75 16.78 4.16
C THR A 230 -5.66 16.70 5.68
N THR A 231 -5.97 15.55 6.27
CA THR A 231 -5.79 15.28 7.71
C THR A 231 -4.30 15.12 8.08
N MET A 232 -3.49 14.50 7.22
CA MET A 232 -2.05 14.33 7.47
C MET A 232 -1.27 15.65 7.44
N SER A 233 -1.56 16.51 6.46
CA SER A 233 -0.79 17.74 6.20
C SER A 233 -0.62 18.69 7.39
N PRO A 234 -1.66 19.03 8.20
CA PRO A 234 -1.50 19.95 9.32
C PRO A 234 -0.72 19.36 10.51
N LEU A 235 -0.61 18.03 10.62
CA LEU A 235 0.07 17.36 11.72
C LEU A 235 1.58 17.36 11.56
N LEU A 236 2.07 17.48 10.32
CA LEU A 236 3.46 17.30 9.98
C LEU A 236 4.22 18.65 9.97
N PRO A 237 5.50 18.67 10.41
CA PRO A 237 6.32 19.87 10.34
C PRO A 237 6.44 20.36 8.90
N ARG A 238 6.20 21.65 8.66
CA ARG A 238 6.38 22.24 7.32
C ARG A 238 7.88 22.42 7.06
N THR A 239 8.42 21.73 6.07
CA THR A 239 9.79 21.98 5.61
C THR A 239 9.88 23.33 4.88
N ILE A 240 11.10 23.90 4.84
CA ILE A 240 11.41 25.17 4.15
C ILE A 240 11.04 25.10 2.65
N GLU A 241 10.99 23.89 2.07
CA GLU A 241 10.59 23.66 0.68
C GLU A 241 9.12 24.02 0.40
N GLU A 242 8.20 23.82 1.36
CA GLU A 242 6.82 24.32 1.23
C GLU A 242 6.77 25.85 1.24
N SER A 243 7.70 26.51 1.95
CA SER A 243 7.77 27.98 2.03
C SER A 243 8.27 28.61 0.73
N ARG A 244 8.95 27.83 -0.12
CA ARG A 244 9.34 28.24 -1.48
C ARG A 244 8.31 27.87 -2.55
N GLY A 245 7.18 27.28 -2.14
CA GLY A 245 6.17 26.80 -3.08
C GLY A 245 6.68 25.56 -3.81
N ILE A 246 5.94 24.46 -3.65
CA ILE A 246 6.03 23.27 -4.52
C ILE A 246 5.82 23.66 -6.02
N GLU A 247 5.33 24.89 -6.27
CA GLU A 247 5.13 25.53 -7.57
C GLU A 247 6.38 26.18 -8.20
N ALA A 248 7.47 26.46 -7.47
CA ALA A 248 8.50 27.39 -7.97
C ALA A 248 9.92 26.82 -8.22
N SER A 249 10.17 25.51 -8.08
CA SER A 249 11.49 24.94 -8.38
C SER A 249 11.49 23.84 -9.45
N SER A 250 11.85 24.28 -10.66
CA SER A 250 12.46 23.55 -11.76
C SER A 250 11.59 22.62 -12.63
N GLU A 251 11.21 23.16 -13.79
CA GLU A 251 10.68 22.51 -15.00
C GLU A 251 11.61 21.44 -15.63
N GLY A 252 12.67 20.98 -14.94
CA GLY A 252 13.78 20.26 -15.58
C GLY A 252 13.80 18.74 -15.40
N HIS A 253 13.62 18.23 -14.17
CA HIS A 253 13.90 16.82 -13.86
C HIS A 253 13.08 16.29 -12.67
N ARG A 254 11.77 16.59 -12.59
CA ARG A 254 10.91 15.87 -11.63
C ARG A 254 10.77 14.42 -12.11
N LEU A 255 11.39 13.48 -11.39
CA LEU A 255 11.04 12.07 -11.51
C LEU A 255 9.54 11.95 -11.22
N LYS A 256 8.76 11.60 -12.24
CA LYS A 256 7.32 11.39 -12.08
C LYS A 256 7.12 10.15 -11.23
N LEU A 257 6.47 10.32 -10.09
CA LEU A 257 6.20 9.25 -9.15
C LEU A 257 4.80 8.67 -9.40
N PHE A 258 4.68 7.34 -9.34
CA PHE A 258 3.43 6.64 -9.60
C PHE A 258 3.00 5.77 -8.41
N PHE A 259 1.72 5.41 -8.34
CA PHE A 259 1.28 4.34 -7.44
C PHE A 259 1.58 2.98 -8.09
N LEU A 260 2.03 2.03 -7.27
CA LEU A 260 2.41 0.69 -7.70
C LEU A 260 1.25 -0.07 -8.37
N ALA A 261 1.57 -0.92 -9.33
CA ALA A 261 0.64 -1.90 -9.90
C ALA A 261 0.06 -2.82 -8.81
N THR A 262 0.85 -3.12 -7.79
CA THR A 262 0.40 -3.86 -6.60
C THR A 262 -0.77 -3.18 -5.89
N THR A 263 -0.74 -1.85 -5.78
CA THR A 263 -1.84 -1.07 -5.19
C THR A 263 -3.11 -1.16 -6.04
N ALA A 264 -2.98 -1.16 -7.37
CA ALA A 264 -4.11 -1.38 -8.27
C ALA A 264 -4.72 -2.78 -8.08
N ALA A 265 -3.89 -3.81 -7.93
CA ALA A 265 -4.32 -5.18 -7.67
C ALA A 265 -5.08 -5.31 -6.34
N ILE A 266 -4.54 -4.76 -5.26
CA ILE A 266 -5.21 -4.74 -3.93
C ILE A 266 -6.56 -4.04 -4.05
N ARG A 267 -6.61 -2.86 -4.67
CA ARG A 267 -7.87 -2.10 -4.83
C ARG A 267 -8.91 -2.88 -5.64
N PHE A 268 -8.48 -3.62 -6.66
CA PHE A 268 -9.37 -4.48 -7.44
C PHE A 268 -9.91 -5.64 -6.59
N LEU A 269 -9.04 -6.37 -5.87
CA LEU A 269 -9.43 -7.51 -5.04
C LEU A 269 -10.36 -7.11 -3.89
N THR A 270 -10.14 -5.94 -3.27
CA THR A 270 -11.02 -5.41 -2.21
C THR A 270 -12.43 -5.10 -2.72
N ARG A 271 -12.59 -4.77 -4.00
CA ARG A 271 -13.90 -4.45 -4.60
C ARG A 271 -14.69 -5.68 -5.04
N LEU A 272 -14.05 -6.84 -5.15
CA LEU A 272 -14.72 -8.08 -5.50
C LEU A 272 -15.51 -8.64 -4.31
N THR A 273 -16.64 -9.29 -4.60
CA THR A 273 -17.32 -10.14 -3.61
C THR A 273 -16.45 -11.36 -3.29
N ASP A 274 -16.64 -11.97 -2.11
CA ASP A 274 -15.92 -13.20 -1.72
C ASP A 274 -16.03 -14.28 -2.79
N HIS A 275 -17.23 -14.45 -3.37
CA HIS A 275 -17.45 -15.40 -4.46
C HIS A 275 -16.55 -15.09 -5.65
N SER A 276 -16.59 -13.88 -6.21
CA SER A 276 -15.78 -13.51 -7.39
C SER A 276 -14.28 -13.53 -7.10
N ARG A 277 -13.88 -13.05 -5.92
CA ARG A 277 -12.48 -13.07 -5.46
C ARG A 277 -11.94 -14.49 -5.36
N SER A 278 -12.76 -15.42 -4.85
CA SER A 278 -12.41 -16.84 -4.81
C SER A 278 -12.23 -17.48 -6.18
N GLN A 279 -12.60 -16.81 -7.28
CA GLN A 279 -12.42 -17.31 -8.65
C GLN A 279 -11.12 -16.81 -9.27
N VAL A 280 -10.48 -15.77 -8.72
CA VAL A 280 -9.20 -15.28 -9.22
C VAL A 280 -8.10 -16.31 -8.90
N ARG A 281 -7.30 -16.65 -9.91
CA ARG A 281 -6.23 -17.66 -9.80
C ARG A 281 -4.85 -17.11 -10.11
N HIS A 282 -4.73 -16.23 -11.09
CA HIS A 282 -3.43 -15.76 -11.56
C HIS A 282 -3.43 -14.25 -11.72
N ILE A 283 -2.53 -13.59 -11.00
CA ILE A 283 -2.29 -12.15 -11.10
C ILE A 283 -0.85 -11.92 -11.54
N LEU A 284 -0.67 -11.05 -12.52
CA LEU A 284 0.61 -10.52 -12.94
C LEU A 284 0.69 -9.04 -12.56
N ILE A 285 1.66 -8.68 -11.73
CA ILE A 285 1.94 -7.31 -11.31
C ILE A 285 3.15 -6.83 -12.12
N LEU A 286 2.94 -5.85 -12.99
CA LEU A 286 3.97 -5.21 -13.79
C LEU A 286 4.29 -3.84 -13.21
N GLU A 287 5.39 -3.75 -12.46
CA GLU A 287 5.93 -2.48 -11.97
C GLU A 287 6.88 -1.93 -13.04
N ASP A 288 6.35 -1.13 -13.96
CA ASP A 288 7.02 -0.59 -15.15
C ASP A 288 7.45 0.88 -15.01
N ARG A 289 7.29 1.46 -13.81
CA ARG A 289 7.61 2.86 -13.50
C ARG A 289 8.10 3.03 -12.06
N ILE A 290 8.88 4.08 -11.83
CA ILE A 290 9.30 4.51 -10.49
C ILE A 290 8.05 4.86 -9.68
N SER A 291 7.89 4.19 -8.55
CA SER A 291 6.67 4.27 -7.75
C SER A 291 6.97 4.73 -6.32
N ILE A 292 5.98 5.32 -5.67
CA ILE A 292 6.12 5.92 -4.33
C ILE A 292 6.19 4.92 -3.20
N GLY A 293 6.65 5.42 -2.05
CA GLY A 293 6.60 4.72 -0.77
C GLY A 293 7.69 3.66 -0.69
N PHE A 294 7.33 2.51 -0.13
CA PHE A 294 8.24 1.40 0.13
C PHE A 294 7.83 0.19 -0.71
N PRO A 295 8.20 0.11 -2.01
CA PRO A 295 7.77 -0.93 -2.94
C PRO A 295 7.90 -2.38 -2.43
N GLU A 296 8.89 -2.63 -1.59
CA GLU A 296 9.13 -3.92 -0.93
C GLU A 296 8.03 -4.31 0.06
N GLN A 297 7.34 -3.34 0.68
CA GLN A 297 6.26 -3.60 1.62
C GLN A 297 4.90 -3.75 0.94
N HIS A 298 4.76 -3.39 -0.34
CA HIS A 298 3.44 -3.37 -0.99
C HIS A 298 2.85 -4.77 -1.16
N ALA A 299 3.71 -5.80 -1.24
CA ALA A 299 3.28 -7.19 -1.24
C ALA A 299 2.59 -7.62 0.07
N GLN A 300 2.87 -6.93 1.19
CA GLN A 300 2.20 -7.22 2.47
C GLN A 300 0.69 -6.99 2.39
N GLY A 301 0.25 -6.00 1.59
CA GLY A 301 -1.17 -5.76 1.35
C GLY A 301 -1.90 -6.90 0.64
N LEU A 302 -1.18 -7.87 0.05
CA LEU A 302 -1.76 -9.07 -0.56
C LEU A 302 -1.95 -10.23 0.42
N VAL A 303 -1.33 -10.18 1.61
CA VAL A 303 -1.38 -11.26 2.61
C VAL A 303 -2.80 -11.70 2.96
N PRO A 304 -3.79 -10.81 3.17
CA PRO A 304 -5.16 -11.22 3.45
C PRO A 304 -5.74 -12.13 2.35
N PHE A 305 -5.48 -11.84 1.07
CA PHE A 305 -6.03 -12.57 -0.06
C PHE A 305 -5.41 -13.97 -0.23
N PHE A 306 -4.15 -14.14 0.17
CA PHE A 306 -3.53 -15.47 0.25
C PHE A 306 -4.11 -16.31 1.39
N LYS A 307 -4.50 -15.68 2.52
CA LYS A 307 -5.10 -16.37 3.68
C LYS A 307 -6.54 -16.83 3.42
N GLU A 308 -7.25 -16.22 2.47
CA GLU A 308 -8.63 -16.58 2.08
C GLU A 308 -8.78 -17.97 1.43
N LYS A 309 -7.71 -18.81 1.43
CA LYS A 309 -7.66 -20.13 0.78
C LYS A 309 -8.04 -20.07 -0.71
N SER A 310 -7.65 -18.99 -1.37
CA SER A 310 -7.68 -18.90 -2.82
C SER A 310 -6.49 -19.67 -3.39
N ASN A 311 -6.65 -20.38 -4.52
CA ASN A 311 -5.52 -20.91 -5.29
C ASN A 311 -4.82 -19.76 -6.06
N LEU A 312 -4.64 -18.61 -5.40
CA LEU A 312 -4.13 -17.39 -5.98
C LEU A 312 -2.61 -17.48 -6.09
N THR A 313 -2.13 -17.32 -7.31
CA THR A 313 -0.72 -17.14 -7.64
C THR A 313 -0.52 -15.70 -8.08
N VAL A 314 0.44 -15.03 -7.47
CA VAL A 314 0.84 -13.66 -7.83
C VAL A 314 2.28 -13.71 -8.34
N GLU A 315 2.47 -13.26 -9.57
CA GLU A 315 3.78 -13.02 -10.16
C GLU A 315 4.04 -11.51 -10.18
N ARG A 316 5.18 -11.07 -9.64
CA ARG A 316 5.61 -9.66 -9.72
C ARG A 316 6.82 -9.56 -10.64
N ARG A 317 6.73 -8.67 -11.63
CA ARG A 317 7.84 -8.30 -12.51
C ARG A 317 8.16 -6.82 -12.30
N VAL A 318 9.43 -6.55 -12.07
CA VAL A 318 9.96 -5.19 -11.90
C VAL A 318 10.77 -4.87 -13.14
N ASN A 319 10.33 -3.88 -13.90
CA ASN A 319 10.97 -3.43 -15.15
C ASN A 319 11.05 -1.90 -15.13
N ILE A 320 11.96 -1.39 -14.28
CA ILE A 320 12.19 0.04 -14.03
C ILE A 320 13.29 0.54 -14.96
#